data_AF-A0A0C2D496-F1
#
_entry.id   AF-A0A0C2D496-F1
#
_cell.length_a   1.000
_cell.length_b   1.000
_cell.length_c   1.000
_cell.angle_alpha   90.00
_cell.angle_beta   90.00
_cell.angle_gamma   90.00
#
_symmetry.space_group_name_H-M   'P 1'
#
loop_
_entity.id
_entity.type
_entity.pdbx_description
1 polymer ?
#
loop_
_entity_poly.entity_id
_entity_poly.type
_entity_poly.pdbx_seq_one_letter_code
_entity_poly.pdbx_strand_id
1 'polypeptide(L)'
;MFDSQIQAHKAEIDFDCEKSTDYVEAFLKEQKRHVNEPECGGFSIDQLHNMCFDLWMAGMETTSNTLYWGVVYVLLDSAVQKRIHEEVDREIASDRLVTIADRSRLHYMNAVINVSGFAIVKIQVNR
;
A
#
# COMPACT_ATOMS: atom_id res chain seq x y z
N MET A 1 -0.39 15.80 -12.46
CA MET A 1 0.10 14.39 -12.47
C MET A 1 -1.07 13.42 -12.35
N PHE A 2 -1.94 13.57 -11.35
CA PHE A 2 -3.16 12.77 -11.24
C PHE A 2 -4.12 12.99 -12.40
N ASP A 3 -4.30 14.24 -12.86
CA ASP A 3 -5.19 14.53 -14.00
C ASP A 3 -4.83 13.76 -15.27
N SER A 4 -3.54 13.66 -15.62
CA SER A 4 -3.10 12.88 -16.78
C SER A 4 -3.39 11.38 -16.62
N GLN A 5 -3.28 10.85 -15.41
CA GLN A 5 -3.60 9.44 -15.14
C GLN A 5 -5.10 9.19 -15.18
N ILE A 6 -5.91 10.09 -14.61
CA ILE A 6 -7.37 10.01 -14.67
C ILE A 6 -7.85 10.06 -16.12
N GLN A 7 -7.28 10.92 -16.95
CA GLN A 7 -7.63 10.98 -18.38
C GLN A 7 -7.23 9.73 -19.15
N ALA A 8 -6.07 9.13 -18.84
CA ALA A 8 -5.67 7.86 -19.43
C ALA A 8 -6.66 6.74 -19.06
N HIS A 9 -7.06 6.64 -17.78
CA HIS A 9 -8.04 5.63 -17.35
C HIS A 9 -9.41 5.86 -18.00
N LYS A 10 -9.85 7.11 -18.16
CA LYS A 10 -11.08 7.43 -18.89
C LYS A 10 -11.09 6.99 -20.35
N ALA A 11 -9.93 6.86 -21.00
CA ALA A 11 -9.84 6.44 -22.39
C ALA A 11 -9.92 4.92 -22.56
N GLU A 12 -9.53 4.14 -21.55
CA GLU A 12 -9.43 2.68 -21.61
C GLU A 12 -10.52 1.94 -20.83
N ILE A 13 -11.27 2.65 -19.99
CA ILE A 13 -12.29 2.08 -19.11
C ILE A 13 -13.45 1.41 -19.88
N ASP A 14 -13.69 0.14 -19.54
CA ASP A 14 -14.89 -0.58 -19.96
C ASP A 14 -16.00 -0.37 -18.91
N PHE A 15 -16.92 0.54 -19.19
CA PHE A 15 -18.02 0.85 -18.30
C PHE A 15 -19.12 -0.22 -18.23
N ASP A 16 -19.11 -1.21 -19.12
CA ASP A 16 -20.13 -2.27 -19.14
C ASP A 16 -19.64 -3.52 -18.37
N CYS A 17 -18.35 -3.59 -18.06
CA CYS A 17 -17.77 -4.59 -17.18
C CYS A 17 -17.90 -4.20 -15.69
N GLU A 18 -18.42 -5.10 -14.85
CA GLU A 18 -18.52 -4.86 -13.40
C GLU A 18 -17.18 -4.88 -12.67
N LYS A 19 -16.17 -5.55 -13.23
CA LYS A 19 -14.86 -5.67 -12.58
C LYS A 19 -14.05 -4.38 -12.82
N SER A 20 -13.51 -3.81 -11.75
CA SER A 20 -12.54 -2.71 -11.82
C SER A 20 -11.13 -3.21 -11.50
N THR A 21 -10.12 -2.69 -12.20
CA THR A 21 -8.71 -3.01 -11.98
C THR A 21 -8.05 -2.13 -10.93
N ASP A 22 -8.59 -0.93 -10.71
CA ASP A 22 -8.06 0.04 -9.77
C ASP A 22 -9.17 0.95 -9.20
N TYR A 23 -8.76 1.77 -8.24
CA TYR A 23 -9.65 2.70 -7.54
C TYR A 23 -10.26 3.77 -8.46
N VAL A 24 -9.49 4.26 -9.44
CA VAL A 24 -9.96 5.31 -10.37
C VAL A 24 -11.06 4.75 -11.26
N GLU A 25 -10.87 3.55 -11.79
CA GLU A 25 -11.87 2.86 -12.60
C GLU A 25 -13.16 2.58 -11.81
N ALA A 26 -13.04 2.09 -10.57
CA ALA A 26 -14.18 1.88 -9.68
C ALA A 26 -14.96 3.18 -9.41
N PHE A 27 -14.26 4.27 -9.12
CA PHE A 27 -14.88 5.58 -8.88
C PHE A 27 -15.61 6.10 -10.11
N LEU A 28 -15.01 5.99 -11.31
CA LEU A 28 -15.61 6.44 -12.56
C LEU A 28 -16.84 5.62 -12.96
N LYS A 29 -16.85 4.31 -12.67
CA LYS A 29 -18.05 3.47 -12.86
C LYS A 29 -19.16 3.88 -11.90
N GLU A 30 -18.83 4.15 -10.64
CA GLU A 30 -19.83 4.61 -9.66
C GLU A 30 -20.38 5.99 -10.04
N GLN A 31 -19.53 6.92 -10.48
CA GLN A 31 -19.95 8.20 -11.04
C GLN A 31 -20.97 8.03 -12.19
N LYS A 32 -20.76 7.08 -13.10
CA LYS A 32 -21.70 6.78 -14.19
C LYS A 32 -23.06 6.28 -13.66
N ARG A 33 -23.08 5.52 -12.57
CA ARG A 33 -24.32 5.01 -11.94
C ARG A 33 -25.15 6.14 -11.33
N HIS A 34 -24.50 7.15 -10.78
CA HIS A 34 -25.13 8.30 -10.13
C HIS A 34 -25.33 9.52 -11.05
N VAL A 35 -25.11 9.40 -12.36
CA VAL A 35 -25.18 10.55 -13.31
C VAL A 35 -26.54 11.28 -13.30
N ASN A 36 -27.62 10.59 -12.92
CA ASN A 36 -28.98 11.15 -12.86
C ASN A 36 -29.28 11.84 -11.52
N GLU A 37 -28.38 11.76 -10.54
CA GLU A 37 -28.51 12.38 -9.22
C GLU A 37 -27.84 13.76 -9.19
N PRO A 38 -28.30 14.67 -8.30
CA PRO A 38 -27.62 15.94 -8.08
C PRO A 38 -26.14 15.72 -7.78
N GLU A 39 -25.27 16.50 -8.43
CA GLU A 39 -23.81 16.41 -8.28
C GLU A 39 -23.23 15.00 -8.50
N CYS A 40 -23.88 14.18 -9.31
CA CYS A 40 -23.52 12.76 -9.53
C CYS A 40 -23.41 11.97 -8.21
N GLY A 41 -24.27 12.25 -7.22
CA GLY A 41 -24.23 11.60 -5.92
C GLY A 41 -22.99 11.93 -5.08
N GLY A 42 -22.30 13.04 -5.40
CA GLY A 42 -21.04 13.45 -4.77
C GLY A 42 -19.78 12.89 -5.44
N PHE A 43 -19.93 12.08 -6.50
CA PHE A 43 -18.81 11.54 -7.27
C PHE A 43 -18.32 12.55 -8.30
N SER A 44 -17.64 13.61 -7.88
CA SER A 44 -17.02 14.58 -8.80
C SER A 44 -15.56 14.22 -9.14
N ILE A 45 -15.04 14.74 -10.25
CA ILE A 45 -13.63 14.55 -10.61
C ILE A 45 -12.68 15.23 -9.61
N ASP A 46 -13.08 16.35 -9.02
CA ASP A 46 -12.31 17.01 -7.97
C ASP A 46 -12.24 16.14 -6.70
N GLN A 47 -13.35 15.47 -6.35
CA GLN A 47 -13.35 14.50 -5.24
C GLN A 47 -12.43 13.32 -5.53
N LEU A 48 -12.47 12.76 -6.74
CA LEU A 48 -11.56 11.70 -7.16
C LEU A 48 -10.10 12.15 -7.04
N HIS A 49 -9.77 13.36 -7.50
CA HIS A 49 -8.41 13.89 -7.41
C HIS A 49 -7.98 14.03 -5.94
N ASN A 50 -8.79 14.66 -5.09
CA ASN A 50 -8.49 14.82 -3.67
C ASN A 50 -8.28 13.48 -2.98
N MET A 51 -9.15 12.49 -3.23
CA MET A 51 -9.03 11.15 -2.65
C MET A 51 -7.77 10.42 -3.12
N CYS A 52 -7.41 10.53 -4.41
CA CYS A 52 -6.16 9.96 -4.93
C CYS A 52 -4.93 10.63 -4.29
N PHE A 53 -4.98 11.95 -4.11
CA PHE A 53 -3.91 12.71 -3.47
C PHE A 53 -3.75 12.32 -1.99
N ASP A 54 -4.86 12.27 -1.25
CA ASP A 54 -4.87 11.89 0.17
C ASP A 54 -4.36 10.47 0.38
N LEU A 55 -4.83 9.51 -0.43
CA LEU A 55 -4.37 8.12 -0.35
C LEU A 55 -2.87 8.00 -0.66
N TRP A 56 -2.40 8.73 -1.67
CA TRP A 56 -0.98 8.74 -2.04
C TRP A 56 -0.10 9.37 -0.96
N MET A 57 -0.48 10.54 -0.44
CA MET A 57 0.24 11.24 0.63
C MET A 57 0.28 10.39 1.90
N ALA A 58 -0.88 9.93 2.36
CA ALA A 58 -1.00 9.13 3.59
C ALA A 58 -0.22 7.81 3.49
N GLY A 59 -0.28 7.14 2.33
CA GLY A 59 0.43 5.88 2.10
C GLY A 59 1.93 6.07 1.93
N MET A 60 2.37 7.09 1.20
CA MET A 60 3.78 7.34 0.90
C MET A 60 4.59 7.63 2.16
N GLU A 61 4.18 8.62 2.95
CA GLU A 61 4.97 9.08 4.09
C GLU A 61 5.08 7.99 5.15
N THR A 62 3.96 7.38 5.51
CA THR A 62 3.91 6.35 6.56
C THR A 62 4.67 5.09 6.17
N THR A 63 4.50 4.60 4.92
CA THR A 63 5.17 3.39 4.46
C THR A 63 6.67 3.62 4.29
N SER A 64 7.08 4.76 3.70
CA SER A 64 8.49 5.07 3.49
C SER A 64 9.25 5.22 4.80
N ASN A 65 8.65 5.92 5.78
CA ASN A 65 9.24 6.07 7.11
C ASN A 65 9.31 4.72 7.84
N THR A 66 8.27 3.88 7.72
CA THR A 66 8.25 2.54 8.32
C THR A 66 9.35 1.65 7.75
N LEU A 67 9.51 1.62 6.42
CA LEU A 67 10.56 0.86 5.76
C LEU A 67 11.96 1.37 6.13
N TYR A 68 12.16 2.68 6.14
CA TYR A 68 13.44 3.29 6.49
C TYR A 68 13.92 2.85 7.87
N TRP A 69 13.09 3.04 8.90
CA TRP A 69 13.43 2.64 10.26
C TRP A 69 13.45 1.13 10.47
N GLY A 70 12.59 0.37 9.76
CA GLY A 70 12.62 -1.08 9.77
C GLY A 70 13.97 -1.62 9.28
N VAL A 71 14.49 -1.08 8.18
CA VAL A 71 15.81 -1.43 7.65
C VAL A 71 16.92 -1.02 8.63
N VAL A 72 16.86 0.22 9.16
CA VAL A 72 17.84 0.67 10.17
C VAL A 72 17.86 -0.25 11.39
N TYR A 73 16.70 -0.66 11.91
CA TYR A 73 16.60 -1.57 13.05
C TYR A 73 17.27 -2.92 12.77
N VAL A 74 17.05 -3.49 11.58
CA VAL A 74 17.69 -4.75 11.17
C VAL A 74 19.20 -4.59 11.00
N LEU A 75 19.67 -3.47 10.44
CA LEU A 75 21.09 -3.22 10.20
C LEU A 75 21.89 -2.92 11.47
N LEU A 76 21.25 -2.43 12.53
CA LEU A 76 21.90 -2.13 13.81
C LEU A 76 22.20 -3.38 14.64
N ASP A 77 21.47 -4.49 14.40
CA ASP A 77 21.64 -5.75 15.13
C ASP A 77 21.92 -6.91 14.15
N SER A 78 23.19 -7.29 14.04
CA SER A 78 23.63 -8.39 13.18
C SER A 78 23.05 -9.74 13.58
N ALA A 79 22.66 -9.94 14.83
CA ALA A 79 22.00 -11.16 15.28
C ALA A 79 20.54 -11.22 14.79
N VAL A 80 19.83 -10.08 14.81
CA VAL A 80 18.49 -9.96 14.22
C VAL A 80 18.56 -10.22 12.72
N GLN A 81 19.48 -9.56 12.01
CA GLN A 81 19.66 -9.77 10.57
C GLN A 81 19.95 -11.24 10.25
N LYS A 82 20.90 -11.87 10.96
CA LYS A 82 21.25 -13.28 10.74
C LYS A 82 20.05 -14.22 10.94
N ARG A 83 19.26 -14.01 11.99
CA ARG A 83 18.06 -14.81 12.27
C ARG A 83 16.97 -14.67 11.21
N ILE A 84 16.80 -13.46 10.65
CA ILE A 84 15.86 -13.25 9.54
C ILE A 84 16.33 -14.04 8.31
N HIS A 85 17.62 -13.95 7.94
CA HIS A 85 18.15 -14.71 6.81
C HIS A 85 18.03 -16.22 7.02
N GLU A 86 18.39 -16.73 8.19
CA GLU A 86 18.24 -18.16 8.53
C GLU A 86 16.78 -18.63 8.44
N GLU A 87 15.81 -17.82 8.85
CA GLU A 87 14.39 -18.13 8.70
C GLU A 87 13.96 -18.13 7.24
N VAL A 88 14.36 -17.13 6.45
CA VAL A 88 14.02 -17.03 5.02
C VAL A 88 14.61 -18.21 4.25
N ASP A 89 15.88 -18.53 4.47
CA ASP A 89 16.57 -19.64 3.80
C ASP A 89 15.90 -20.99 4.13
N ARG A 90 15.46 -21.17 5.37
CA ARG A 90 14.77 -22.38 5.82
C ARG A 90 13.36 -22.54 5.24
N GLU A 91 12.56 -21.47 5.21
CA GLU A 91 11.13 -21.56 4.87
C GLU A 91 10.84 -21.34 3.38
N ILE A 92 11.64 -20.54 2.70
CA ILE A 92 11.48 -20.24 1.26
C ILE A 92 12.28 -21.23 0.41
N ALA A 93 13.49 -21.60 0.87
CA ALA A 93 14.36 -22.68 0.34
C ALA A 93 14.47 -22.77 -1.21
N SER A 94 14.21 -21.66 -1.91
CA SER A 94 14.04 -21.57 -3.36
C SER A 94 14.39 -20.15 -3.80
N ASP A 95 14.97 -20.00 -5.00
CA ASP A 95 15.30 -18.71 -5.60
C ASP A 95 14.08 -17.88 -6.05
N ARG A 96 12.88 -18.22 -5.59
CA ARG A 96 11.66 -17.48 -5.90
C ARG A 96 11.50 -16.26 -4.99
N LEU A 97 10.77 -15.27 -5.49
CA LEU A 97 10.39 -14.10 -4.69
C LEU A 97 9.47 -14.50 -3.52
N VAL A 98 9.62 -13.78 -2.40
CA VAL A 98 8.74 -13.88 -1.23
C VAL A 98 7.36 -13.34 -1.60
N THR A 99 6.32 -14.07 -1.20
CA THR A 99 4.92 -13.73 -1.43
C THR A 99 4.18 -13.54 -0.11
N ILE A 100 2.97 -12.96 -0.15
CA ILE A 100 2.13 -12.77 1.04
C ILE A 100 1.78 -14.12 1.69
N ALA A 101 1.65 -15.21 0.92
CA ALA A 101 1.35 -16.53 1.45
C ALA A 101 2.46 -17.05 2.40
N ASP A 102 3.70 -16.63 2.18
CA ASP A 102 4.86 -17.01 2.98
C ASP A 102 4.86 -16.37 4.37
N ARG A 103 4.09 -15.29 4.54
CA ARG A 103 4.00 -14.56 5.80
C ARG A 103 3.67 -15.49 6.97
N SER A 104 2.82 -16.49 6.78
CA SER A 104 2.46 -17.43 7.85
C SER A 104 3.62 -18.29 8.35
N ARG A 105 4.69 -18.45 7.58
CA ARG A 105 5.86 -19.28 7.88
C ARG A 105 7.05 -18.47 8.41
N LEU A 106 7.11 -17.19 8.06
CA LEU A 106 8.16 -16.25 8.47
C LEU A 106 7.82 -15.56 9.81
N HIS A 107 7.74 -16.35 10.88
CA HIS A 107 7.29 -15.87 12.19
C HIS A 107 8.21 -14.82 12.81
N TYR A 108 9.53 -15.04 12.74
CA TYR A 108 10.53 -14.12 13.30
C TYR A 108 10.55 -12.81 12.51
N MET A 109 10.53 -12.88 11.18
CA MET A 109 10.45 -11.69 10.33
C MET A 109 9.18 -10.86 10.64
N ASN A 110 8.03 -11.51 10.82
CA ASN A 110 6.81 -10.81 11.23
C ASN A 110 6.95 -10.16 12.61
N ALA A 111 7.58 -10.84 13.57
CA ALA A 111 7.82 -10.27 14.89
C ALA A 111 8.70 -9.02 14.79
N VAL A 112 9.76 -9.05 13.98
CA VAL A 112 10.65 -7.89 13.73
C VAL A 112 9.89 -6.73 13.08
N ILE A 113 9.07 -6.99 12.07
CA ILE A 113 8.22 -5.97 11.43
C ILE A 113 7.27 -5.33 12.45
N ASN A 114 6.62 -6.14 13.29
CA ASN A 114 5.71 -5.62 14.31
C ASN A 114 6.45 -4.77 15.35
N VAL A 115 7.59 -5.25 15.87
CA VAL A 115 8.38 -4.55 16.90
C VAL A 115 8.96 -3.25 16.36
N SER A 116 9.49 -3.25 15.14
CA SER A 116 9.98 -2.02 14.50
C SER A 116 8.86 -1.00 14.30
N GLY A 117 7.67 -1.44 13.86
CA GLY A 117 6.48 -0.58 13.79
C GLY A 117 6.16 0.08 15.14
N PHE A 118 6.11 -0.68 16.24
CA PHE A 118 5.86 -0.14 17.58
C PHE A 118 6.97 0.82 18.06
N ALA A 119 8.23 0.52 17.77
CA ALA A 119 9.36 1.38 18.14
C ALA A 119 9.29 2.74 17.42
N ILE A 120 8.90 2.74 16.14
CA ILE A 120 8.76 3.97 15.34
C ILE A 120 7.65 4.85 15.89
N VAL A 121 6.48 4.28 16.21
CA VAL A 121 5.37 5.04 16.81
C VAL A 121 5.83 5.68 18.13
N LYS A 122 6.59 4.97 18.97
CA LYS A 122 7.12 5.54 20.21
C LYS A 122 8.12 6.69 19.97
N ILE A 123 9.00 6.57 18.97
CA ILE A 123 9.98 7.62 18.64
C ILE A 123 9.29 8.86 18.08
N GLN A 124 8.25 8.70 17.27
CA GLN A 124 7.47 9.81 16.70
C GLN A 124 6.58 10.50 17.73
N VAL A 125 6.04 9.77 18.72
CA VAL A 125 5.21 10.33 19.79
C VAL A 125 6.03 11.04 20.89
N ASN A 126 7.32 10.74 21.02
CA ASN A 126 8.24 11.39 21.98
C ASN A 126 9.03 12.57 21.38
N ARG A 127 8.59 13.10 20.23
CA ARG A 127 9.04 14.38 19.67
C ARG A 127 7.93 15.41 19.75
#